data_AF-A0A958M8M0-F1
#
_entry.id   AF-A0A958M8M0-F1
#
_cell.length_a   1.000
_cell.length_b   1.000
_cell.length_c   1.000
_cell.angle_alpha   90.00
_cell.angle_beta   90.00
_cell.angle_gamma   90.00
#
_symmetry.space_group_name_H-M   'P 1'
#
loop_
_entity.id
_entity.type
_entity.pdbx_description
1 polymer ?
#
loop_
_entity_poly.entity_id
_entity_poly.type
_entity_poly.pdbx_seq_one_letter_code
_entity_poly.pdbx_strand_id
1 'polypeptide(L)'
;NYGVTEKNYFGESEDINTTTAIDASYETKHLRVTGTTSLNLLAASTAGEGFMFSLHNDGSGLVTIDPNGSEEINDASTAIVPPNGGGIVISDGSEWSFINTPGIPASLANGDILYNSTSSGIVRLAIGATGEFLSVSSGLPAWNSINDYTDTDITASDEIIFGDTSDSNNHKKDTVQALLNLALMPNYLSGLSLSNDTDTDHDILIATGSAADSSNATLLSLSTAITKRIDATWAAGDDSGGLFSGSVANNTTYHIFLIEKDSDGSIDAGFDTSLTAANIPAGYTKYRRIGSVLTDGSANIINFVQHGDDFIYDTPILDVNNSSTGTSANTGTASIPTGLNLKIYYNALVADNGTYSYISSLDNTDLAASSTAAPLSSVGSGSANDTKQGEVWSNTSRQFRYRTSSSTTLRFATLGYMDLRGK
;
A
#
# COMPACT_ATOMS: atom_id res chain seq x y z
N ASN A 1 -14.54 -62.96 69.92
CA ASN A 1 -15.66 -62.58 69.04
C ASN A 1 -16.09 -61.15 69.33
N TYR A 2 -15.39 -60.16 68.76
CA TYR A 2 -15.95 -58.82 68.64
C TYR A 2 -16.90 -58.86 67.45
N GLY A 3 -18.20 -58.99 67.73
CA GLY A 3 -19.24 -58.82 66.73
C GLY A 3 -19.30 -57.35 66.34
N VAL A 4 -18.57 -56.98 65.30
CA VAL A 4 -18.81 -55.72 64.60
C VAL A 4 -19.51 -56.12 63.31
N THR A 5 -20.81 -55.86 63.25
CA THR A 5 -21.53 -55.83 61.98
C THR A 5 -20.92 -54.66 61.21
N GLU A 6 -20.15 -54.91 60.15
CA GLU A 6 -19.82 -53.86 59.18
C GLU A 6 -21.15 -53.28 58.68
N LYS A 7 -21.47 -52.04 59.09
CA LYS A 7 -22.52 -51.26 58.43
C LYS A 7 -21.96 -50.91 57.05
N ASN A 8 -22.42 -51.59 56.01
CA ASN A 8 -22.33 -51.07 54.65
C ASN A 8 -23.19 -49.80 54.60
N TYR A 9 -22.53 -48.63 54.72
CA TYR A 9 -23.22 -47.33 54.71
C TYR A 9 -23.81 -46.97 53.33
N PHE A 10 -23.40 -47.67 52.27
CA PHE A 10 -24.06 -47.63 50.97
C PHE A 10 -24.38 -49.07 50.53
N GLY A 11 -25.66 -49.43 50.51
CA GLY A 11 -26.11 -50.82 50.40
C GLY A 11 -26.13 -51.37 48.97
N GLU A 12 -26.88 -50.71 48.09
CA GLU A 12 -27.07 -51.10 46.68
C GLU A 12 -26.90 -49.89 45.75
N SER A 13 -26.38 -50.13 44.54
CA SER A 13 -26.30 -49.11 43.49
C SER A 13 -27.55 -49.13 42.62
N GLU A 14 -28.08 -47.95 42.28
CA GLU A 14 -29.24 -47.81 41.40
C GLU A 14 -28.91 -46.85 40.27
N ASP A 15 -29.17 -47.27 39.03
CA ASP A 15 -28.98 -46.45 37.84
C ASP A 15 -30.24 -45.59 37.61
N ILE A 16 -30.05 -44.27 37.50
CA ILE A 16 -31.14 -43.31 37.26
C ILE A 16 -30.91 -42.64 35.89
N ASN A 17 -31.93 -42.63 35.03
CA ASN A 17 -31.83 -42.02 33.70
C ASN A 17 -32.97 -41.04 33.35
N THR A 18 -33.97 -40.90 34.24
CA THR A 18 -35.10 -39.97 34.11
C THR A 18 -35.29 -39.18 35.40
N THR A 19 -36.24 -38.24 35.41
CA THR A 19 -36.54 -37.47 36.63
C THR A 19 -37.11 -38.39 37.67
N THR A 20 -36.51 -38.41 38.86
CA THR A 20 -36.85 -39.36 39.92
C THR A 20 -37.16 -38.61 41.20
N ALA A 21 -38.31 -38.93 41.80
CA ALA A 21 -38.62 -38.50 43.16
C ALA A 21 -37.87 -39.39 44.15
N ILE A 22 -37.01 -38.81 44.96
CA ILE A 22 -36.30 -39.49 46.03
C ILE A 22 -37.28 -39.69 47.18
N ASP A 23 -37.52 -40.95 47.53
CA ASP A 23 -38.31 -41.37 48.69
C ASP A 23 -37.45 -42.11 49.74
N ALA A 24 -38.10 -42.62 50.79
CA ALA A 24 -37.42 -43.32 51.88
C ALA A 24 -36.62 -44.57 51.42
N SER A 25 -36.92 -45.15 50.25
CA SER A 25 -36.19 -46.31 49.74
C SER A 25 -34.79 -45.98 49.22
N TYR A 26 -34.46 -44.69 49.07
CA TYR A 26 -33.15 -44.22 48.62
C TYR A 26 -32.17 -43.95 49.76
N GLU A 27 -32.60 -44.05 51.02
CA GLU A 27 -31.70 -43.92 52.17
C GLU A 27 -30.56 -44.92 52.04
N THR A 28 -29.32 -44.45 52.19
CA THR A 28 -28.07 -45.23 52.05
C THR A 28 -27.87 -45.88 50.68
N LYS A 29 -28.48 -45.38 49.61
CA LYS A 29 -28.17 -45.84 48.23
C LYS A 29 -27.02 -45.06 47.59
N HIS A 30 -26.39 -45.69 46.61
CA HIS A 30 -25.51 -45.03 45.64
C HIS A 30 -26.22 -44.89 44.30
N LEU A 31 -26.43 -43.66 43.85
CA LEU A 31 -27.14 -43.37 42.61
C LEU A 31 -26.17 -43.07 41.49
N ARG A 32 -26.25 -43.85 40.42
CA ARG A 32 -25.50 -43.61 39.19
C ARG A 32 -26.43 -42.95 38.19
N VAL A 33 -26.34 -41.63 38.10
CA VAL A 33 -27.24 -40.85 37.25
C VAL A 33 -26.63 -40.75 35.87
N THR A 34 -27.23 -41.41 34.89
CA THR A 34 -26.74 -41.51 33.51
C THR A 34 -27.44 -40.54 32.55
N GLY A 35 -28.59 -40.01 32.97
CA GLY A 35 -29.38 -39.03 32.21
C GLY A 35 -29.07 -37.57 32.58
N THR A 36 -29.41 -36.64 31.70
CA THR A 36 -29.53 -35.20 32.04
C THR A 36 -30.89 -34.98 32.68
N THR A 37 -30.94 -34.98 34.00
CA THR A 37 -32.21 -35.14 34.74
C THR A 37 -32.19 -34.47 36.12
N SER A 38 -33.35 -34.43 36.77
CA SER A 38 -33.51 -33.95 38.15
C SER A 38 -33.78 -35.09 39.13
N LEU A 39 -33.19 -35.00 40.32
CA LEU A 39 -33.54 -35.77 41.52
C LEU A 39 -34.36 -34.86 42.43
N ASN A 40 -35.66 -35.11 42.50
CA ASN A 40 -36.58 -34.31 43.30
C ASN A 40 -36.60 -34.89 44.71
N LEU A 41 -36.05 -34.15 45.67
CA LEU A 41 -35.95 -34.63 47.05
C LEU A 41 -37.33 -34.61 47.71
N LEU A 42 -37.57 -35.57 48.61
CA LEU A 42 -38.62 -35.43 49.62
C LEU A 42 -38.32 -34.23 50.56
N ALA A 43 -39.33 -33.77 51.29
CA ALA A 43 -39.13 -32.72 52.29
C ALA A 43 -38.10 -33.15 53.34
N ALA A 44 -37.19 -32.26 53.73
CA ALA A 44 -36.14 -32.54 54.73
C ALA A 44 -36.73 -33.05 56.06
N SER A 45 -37.86 -32.45 56.47
CA SER A 45 -38.63 -32.89 57.65
C SER A 45 -39.20 -34.31 57.54
N THR A 46 -39.45 -34.81 56.32
CA THR A 46 -39.92 -36.17 56.05
C THR A 46 -38.75 -37.15 55.95
N ALA A 47 -37.61 -36.72 55.39
CA ALA A 47 -36.38 -37.50 55.37
C ALA A 47 -35.85 -37.76 56.79
N GLY A 48 -35.92 -36.74 57.65
CA GLY A 48 -35.44 -36.80 59.04
C GLY A 48 -33.93 -36.64 59.15
N GLU A 49 -33.46 -36.40 60.37
CA GLU A 49 -32.04 -36.25 60.66
C GLU A 49 -31.26 -37.54 60.34
N GLY A 50 -30.22 -37.42 59.52
CA GLY A 50 -29.32 -38.52 59.18
C GLY A 50 -29.68 -39.27 57.90
N PHE A 51 -30.80 -38.94 57.25
CA PHE A 51 -31.09 -39.45 55.91
C PHE A 51 -30.00 -38.99 54.94
N MET A 52 -29.42 -39.94 54.20
CA MET A 52 -28.39 -39.63 53.22
C MET A 52 -28.40 -40.59 52.04
N PHE A 53 -27.95 -40.12 50.90
CA PHE A 53 -27.60 -40.96 49.75
C PHE A 53 -26.39 -40.36 49.04
N SER A 54 -25.66 -41.21 48.31
CA SER A 54 -24.59 -40.73 47.43
C SER A 54 -25.07 -40.72 46.00
N LEU A 55 -24.52 -39.83 45.20
CA LEU A 55 -24.73 -39.84 43.77
C LEU A 55 -23.44 -39.58 42.99
N HIS A 56 -23.40 -40.14 41.79
CA HIS A 56 -22.41 -39.85 40.77
C HIS A 56 -23.11 -39.59 39.44
N ASN A 57 -22.72 -38.53 38.75
CA ASN A 57 -23.20 -38.25 37.41
C ASN A 57 -22.31 -38.96 36.38
N ASP A 58 -22.78 -40.13 35.94
CA ASP A 58 -22.22 -40.94 34.86
C ASP A 58 -22.69 -40.47 33.47
N GLY A 59 -23.57 -39.47 33.41
CA GLY A 59 -24.08 -38.86 32.19
C GLY A 59 -23.16 -37.78 31.62
N SER A 60 -23.48 -37.33 30.40
CA SER A 60 -22.72 -36.27 29.70
C SER A 60 -23.28 -34.85 29.91
N GLY A 61 -24.43 -34.71 30.57
CA GLY A 61 -25.06 -33.43 30.86
C GLY A 61 -25.20 -33.18 32.36
N LEU A 62 -25.82 -32.07 32.73
CA LEU A 62 -26.01 -31.69 34.13
C LEU A 62 -27.10 -32.54 34.80
N VAL A 63 -26.88 -32.92 36.06
CA VAL A 63 -27.91 -33.50 36.93
C VAL A 63 -28.30 -32.46 37.97
N THR A 64 -29.59 -32.21 38.14
CA THR A 64 -30.13 -31.25 39.11
C THR A 64 -30.59 -32.00 40.36
N ILE A 65 -30.25 -31.50 41.53
CA ILE A 65 -30.84 -31.91 42.81
C ILE A 65 -31.81 -30.81 43.20
N ASP A 66 -33.08 -31.16 43.35
CA ASP A 66 -34.19 -30.22 43.53
C ASP A 66 -34.91 -30.50 44.87
N PRO A 67 -34.60 -29.74 45.94
CA PRO A 67 -35.31 -29.81 47.22
C PRO A 67 -36.82 -29.60 47.09
N ASN A 68 -37.59 -30.10 48.06
CA ASN A 68 -39.05 -30.04 47.98
C ASN A 68 -39.57 -28.60 48.20
N GLY A 69 -40.24 -28.05 47.19
CA GLY A 69 -40.99 -26.80 47.33
C GLY A 69 -40.08 -25.57 47.44
N SER A 70 -39.93 -25.02 48.66
CA SER A 70 -39.11 -23.83 48.95
C SER A 70 -37.94 -24.13 49.88
N GLU A 71 -37.65 -25.41 50.11
CA GLU A 71 -36.44 -25.83 50.81
C GLU A 71 -35.19 -25.46 50.00
N GLU A 72 -34.07 -25.26 50.69
CA GLU A 72 -32.79 -24.96 50.08
C GLU A 72 -31.80 -26.12 50.31
N ILE A 73 -30.83 -26.24 49.41
CA ILE A 73 -29.67 -27.13 49.54
C ILE A 73 -28.40 -26.31 49.43
N ASN A 74 -27.63 -26.25 50.52
CA ASN A 74 -26.49 -25.33 50.66
C ASN A 74 -26.85 -23.87 50.29
N ASP A 75 -27.93 -23.32 50.86
CA ASP A 75 -28.44 -21.95 50.59
C ASP A 75 -28.85 -21.69 49.12
N ALA A 76 -29.14 -22.74 48.34
CA ALA A 76 -29.58 -22.62 46.95
C ALA A 76 -30.89 -23.40 46.71
N SER A 77 -31.73 -22.91 45.78
CA SER A 77 -32.99 -23.58 45.42
C SER A 77 -32.77 -24.91 44.70
N THR A 78 -31.59 -25.15 44.13
CA THR A 78 -31.18 -26.41 43.49
C THR A 78 -29.66 -26.55 43.54
N ALA A 79 -29.15 -27.78 43.58
CA ALA A 79 -27.73 -28.05 43.33
C ALA A 79 -27.52 -28.71 41.97
N ILE A 80 -26.38 -28.42 41.32
CA ILE A 80 -26.00 -29.01 40.02
C ILE A 80 -24.83 -29.97 40.22
N VAL A 81 -24.97 -31.17 39.65
CA VAL A 81 -23.91 -32.17 39.57
C VAL A 81 -23.45 -32.27 38.12
N PRO A 82 -22.27 -31.74 37.77
CA PRO A 82 -21.73 -31.84 36.41
C PRO A 82 -21.28 -33.29 36.09
N PRO A 83 -21.08 -33.63 34.81
CA PRO A 83 -20.51 -34.92 34.39
C PRO A 83 -19.24 -35.30 35.15
N ASN A 84 -19.11 -36.56 35.57
CA ASN A 84 -18.04 -37.08 36.43
C ASN A 84 -18.00 -36.46 37.84
N GLY A 85 -18.94 -35.57 38.16
CA GLY A 85 -19.13 -35.03 39.50
C GLY A 85 -19.95 -35.98 40.36
N GLY A 86 -20.03 -35.67 41.64
CA GLY A 86 -20.84 -36.46 42.56
C GLY A 86 -20.75 -35.91 43.96
N GLY A 87 -21.25 -36.68 44.91
CA GLY A 87 -21.18 -36.31 46.32
C GLY A 87 -22.17 -37.07 47.17
N ILE A 88 -22.37 -36.56 48.38
CA ILE A 88 -23.33 -37.09 49.34
C ILE A 88 -24.34 -35.99 49.67
N VAL A 89 -25.62 -36.32 49.55
CA VAL A 89 -26.74 -35.49 49.99
C VAL A 89 -27.17 -35.98 51.35
N ILE A 90 -27.32 -35.07 52.32
CA ILE A 90 -27.63 -35.37 53.72
C ILE A 90 -28.74 -34.42 54.20
N SER A 91 -29.72 -34.93 54.95
CA SER A 91 -30.69 -34.11 55.68
C SER A 91 -30.37 -34.08 57.18
N ASP A 92 -30.56 -32.92 57.80
CA ASP A 92 -30.56 -32.74 59.26
C ASP A 92 -31.99 -32.73 59.86
N GLY A 93 -33.00 -33.04 59.05
CA GLY A 93 -34.42 -32.98 59.41
C GLY A 93 -35.07 -31.61 59.22
N SER A 94 -34.33 -30.58 58.81
CA SER A 94 -34.85 -29.25 58.48
C SER A 94 -34.35 -28.72 57.13
N GLU A 95 -33.10 -28.98 56.78
CA GLU A 95 -32.44 -28.52 55.55
C GLU A 95 -31.71 -29.68 54.85
N TRP A 96 -31.32 -29.45 53.59
CA TRP A 96 -30.48 -30.35 52.82
C TRP A 96 -29.06 -29.80 52.69
N SER A 97 -28.07 -30.68 52.83
CA SER A 97 -26.68 -30.38 52.55
C SER A 97 -26.14 -31.28 51.44
N PHE A 98 -25.40 -30.72 50.49
CA PHE A 98 -24.70 -31.47 49.44
C PHE A 98 -23.19 -31.27 49.53
N ILE A 99 -22.48 -32.32 49.93
CA ILE A 99 -21.03 -32.34 49.98
C ILE A 99 -20.54 -32.91 48.65
N ASN A 100 -20.08 -32.03 47.76
CA ASN A 100 -19.82 -32.38 46.36
C ASN A 100 -18.34 -32.45 46.01
N THR A 101 -18.06 -33.19 44.94
CA THR A 101 -16.81 -33.12 44.19
C THR A 101 -17.09 -32.50 42.82
N PRO A 102 -16.20 -31.61 42.34
CA PRO A 102 -16.34 -31.09 40.98
C PRO A 102 -16.16 -32.22 39.97
N GLY A 103 -16.93 -32.17 38.89
CA GLY A 103 -16.77 -33.06 37.75
C GLY A 103 -15.54 -32.66 36.94
N ILE A 104 -14.41 -33.32 37.23
CA ILE A 104 -13.17 -33.13 36.47
C ILE A 104 -13.11 -34.21 35.39
N PRO A 105 -12.83 -33.86 34.12
CA PRO A 105 -12.68 -34.84 33.05
C PRO A 105 -11.62 -35.92 33.38
N ALA A 106 -11.97 -37.19 33.19
CA ALA A 106 -11.18 -38.33 33.67
C ALA A 106 -9.82 -38.56 32.97
N SER A 107 -9.55 -37.89 31.84
CA SER A 107 -8.27 -38.02 31.11
C SER A 107 -7.66 -36.65 30.88
N LEU A 108 -6.64 -36.26 31.67
CA LEU A 108 -5.89 -35.03 31.45
C LEU A 108 -4.50 -35.36 30.93
N ALA A 109 -4.06 -34.62 29.91
CA ALA A 109 -2.71 -34.66 29.37
C ALA A 109 -1.94 -33.40 29.72
N ASN A 110 -0.61 -33.46 29.62
CA ASN A 110 0.23 -32.29 29.80
C ASN A 110 -0.14 -31.20 28.80
N GLY A 111 -0.42 -29.99 29.31
CA GLY A 111 -0.76 -28.82 28.50
C GLY A 111 -2.24 -28.67 28.15
N ASP A 112 -3.11 -29.56 28.61
CA ASP A 112 -4.56 -29.37 28.48
C ASP A 112 -5.02 -28.13 29.27
N ILE A 113 -6.06 -27.48 28.75
CA ILE A 113 -6.72 -26.34 29.40
C ILE A 113 -8.09 -26.80 29.91
N LEU A 114 -8.35 -26.54 31.18
CA LEU A 114 -9.68 -26.71 31.77
C LEU A 114 -10.41 -25.37 31.80
N TYR A 115 -11.61 -25.33 31.24
CA TYR A 115 -12.45 -24.14 31.22
C TYR A 115 -13.88 -24.48 31.64
N ASN A 116 -14.60 -23.49 32.16
CA ASN A 116 -16.01 -23.68 32.54
C ASN A 116 -16.92 -23.54 31.32
N SER A 117 -17.92 -24.42 31.20
CA SER A 117 -19.00 -24.37 30.23
C SER A 117 -20.34 -24.45 30.96
N THR A 118 -21.31 -23.64 30.52
CA THR A 118 -22.68 -23.66 31.05
C THR A 118 -23.42 -24.96 30.75
N SER A 119 -22.97 -25.76 29.77
CA SER A 119 -23.62 -27.02 29.38
C SER A 119 -23.13 -28.24 30.16
N SER A 120 -21.90 -28.19 30.70
CA SER A 120 -21.20 -29.39 31.18
C SER A 120 -20.28 -29.14 32.39
N GLY A 121 -20.28 -27.93 32.96
CA GLY A 121 -19.34 -27.57 34.02
C GLY A 121 -17.91 -27.48 33.49
N ILE A 122 -16.94 -28.12 34.16
CA ILE A 122 -15.53 -28.06 33.76
C ILE A 122 -15.29 -28.96 32.53
N VAL A 123 -14.89 -28.36 31.42
CA VAL A 123 -14.60 -29.01 30.14
C VAL A 123 -13.10 -28.94 29.85
N ARG A 124 -12.59 -29.97 29.15
CA ARG A 124 -11.21 -30.06 28.68
C ARG A 124 -11.10 -29.57 27.24
N LEU A 125 -10.26 -28.56 27.01
CA LEU A 125 -9.66 -28.28 25.72
C LEU A 125 -8.29 -28.97 25.68
N ALA A 126 -8.10 -29.94 24.78
CA ALA A 126 -6.83 -30.63 24.64
C ALA A 126 -5.70 -29.65 24.30
N ILE A 127 -4.44 -29.96 24.63
CA ILE A 127 -3.29 -29.14 24.20
C ILE A 127 -3.32 -28.88 22.68
N GLY A 128 -3.07 -27.64 22.27
CA GLY A 128 -2.98 -27.26 20.86
C GLY A 128 -1.75 -27.83 20.17
N ALA A 129 -1.79 -27.87 18.85
CA ALA A 129 -0.65 -28.22 18.01
C ALA A 129 0.39 -27.08 17.96
N THR A 130 1.62 -27.40 17.53
CA THR A 130 2.66 -26.40 17.31
C THR A 130 2.19 -25.34 16.30
N GLY A 131 2.27 -24.07 16.67
CA GLY A 131 1.85 -22.94 15.83
C GLY A 131 0.41 -22.49 16.04
N GLU A 132 -0.37 -23.21 16.86
CA GLU A 132 -1.68 -22.75 17.30
C GLU A 132 -1.57 -21.77 18.48
N PHE A 133 -2.52 -20.84 18.56
CA PHE A 133 -2.65 -19.93 19.69
C PHE A 133 -4.06 -19.99 20.27
N LEU A 134 -4.18 -19.70 21.57
CA LEU A 134 -5.46 -19.70 22.25
C LEU A 134 -6.24 -18.45 21.87
N SER A 135 -7.50 -18.62 21.52
CA SER A 135 -8.42 -17.57 21.13
C SER A 135 -9.82 -17.86 21.67
N VAL A 136 -10.79 -17.00 21.36
CA VAL A 136 -12.19 -17.19 21.73
C VAL A 136 -13.02 -17.45 20.48
N SER A 137 -13.70 -18.59 20.42
CA SER A 137 -14.66 -18.94 19.38
C SER A 137 -16.02 -19.22 20.01
N SER A 138 -17.06 -18.50 19.56
CA SER A 138 -18.42 -18.59 20.12
C SER A 138 -18.48 -18.43 21.65
N GLY A 139 -17.60 -17.61 22.23
CA GLY A 139 -17.54 -17.36 23.67
C GLY A 139 -16.81 -18.43 24.49
N LEU A 140 -16.22 -19.45 23.86
CA LEU A 140 -15.43 -20.49 24.50
C LEU A 140 -13.96 -20.43 24.07
N PRO A 141 -13.00 -20.84 24.92
CA PRO A 141 -11.60 -20.99 24.51
C PRO A 141 -11.47 -22.02 23.38
N ALA A 142 -10.75 -21.65 22.32
CA ALA A 142 -10.48 -22.50 21.17
C ALA A 142 -9.07 -22.24 20.62
N TRP A 143 -8.45 -23.28 20.05
CA TRP A 143 -7.22 -23.13 19.28
C TRP A 143 -7.54 -22.60 17.89
N ASN A 144 -6.75 -21.64 17.43
CA ASN A 144 -6.78 -21.15 16.05
C ASN A 144 -5.36 -21.15 15.48
N SER A 145 -5.25 -21.26 14.16
CA SER A 145 -3.99 -21.15 13.43
C SER A 145 -3.83 -19.75 12.85
N ILE A 146 -2.58 -19.27 12.75
CA ILE A 146 -2.28 -17.99 12.08
C ILE A 146 -2.72 -17.98 10.61
N ASN A 147 -2.73 -19.16 9.97
CA ASN A 147 -3.11 -19.34 8.57
C ASN A 147 -4.62 -19.21 8.32
N ASP A 148 -5.45 -19.17 9.36
CA ASP A 148 -6.91 -19.04 9.21
C ASP A 148 -7.34 -17.58 8.94
N TYR A 149 -6.40 -16.63 9.07
CA TYR A 149 -6.58 -15.21 8.80
C TYR A 149 -5.75 -14.81 7.57
N THR A 150 -6.16 -15.27 6.39
CA THR A 150 -5.58 -14.77 5.13
C THR A 150 -6.27 -13.48 4.73
N ASP A 151 -5.53 -12.38 4.89
CA ASP A 151 -5.89 -11.11 4.26
C ASP A 151 -5.18 -11.05 2.90
N THR A 152 -5.94 -10.79 1.84
CA THR A 152 -5.39 -10.66 0.48
C THR A 152 -5.14 -9.21 0.10
N ASP A 153 -5.70 -8.25 0.85
CA ASP A 153 -5.64 -6.82 0.52
C ASP A 153 -5.08 -6.03 1.71
N ILE A 154 -4.01 -5.26 1.49
CA ILE A 154 -3.48 -4.36 2.52
C ILE A 154 -4.12 -2.98 2.36
N THR A 155 -4.88 -2.55 3.37
CA THR A 155 -5.53 -1.25 3.49
C THR A 155 -4.78 -0.32 4.45
N ALA A 156 -5.11 0.98 4.41
CA ALA A 156 -4.46 1.99 5.24
C ALA A 156 -4.67 1.82 6.76
N SER A 157 -5.60 0.94 7.18
CA SER A 157 -5.84 0.65 8.60
C SER A 157 -5.11 -0.60 9.10
N ASP A 158 -4.43 -1.32 8.21
CA ASP A 158 -3.80 -2.59 8.57
C ASP A 158 -2.42 -2.37 9.22
N GLU A 159 -2.10 -3.25 10.18
CA GLU A 159 -0.80 -3.31 10.82
C GLU A 159 -0.01 -4.48 10.21
N ILE A 160 0.98 -4.18 9.36
CA ILE A 160 1.91 -5.19 8.85
C ILE A 160 2.94 -5.50 9.94
N ILE A 161 2.96 -6.75 10.40
CA ILE A 161 3.94 -7.23 11.38
C ILE A 161 4.92 -8.16 10.67
N PHE A 162 6.17 -7.73 10.54
CA PHE A 162 7.26 -8.61 10.10
C PHE A 162 7.77 -9.41 11.30
N GLY A 163 7.62 -10.73 11.25
CA GLY A 163 8.19 -11.62 12.26
C GLY A 163 9.59 -12.09 11.85
N ASP A 164 10.59 -11.88 12.70
CA ASP A 164 11.87 -12.57 12.61
C ASP A 164 11.71 -13.98 13.22
N THR A 165 11.94 -15.03 12.43
CA THR A 165 11.88 -16.42 12.89
C THR A 165 13.24 -16.95 13.38
N SER A 166 14.27 -16.11 13.46
CA SER A 166 15.67 -16.55 13.64
C SER A 166 16.36 -16.04 14.91
N ASP A 167 15.78 -15.09 15.65
CA ASP A 167 16.32 -14.63 16.93
C ASP A 167 15.53 -15.15 18.15
N SER A 168 16.22 -15.29 19.28
CA SER A 168 15.67 -15.87 20.52
C SER A 168 14.94 -14.83 21.40
N ASN A 169 14.57 -13.67 20.86
CA ASN A 169 14.03 -12.55 21.64
C ASN A 169 12.71 -12.03 21.05
N ASN A 170 11.65 -12.81 21.27
CA ASN A 170 10.23 -12.43 21.36
C ASN A 170 9.80 -11.13 20.63
N HIS A 171 9.20 -11.29 19.45
CA HIS A 171 8.35 -10.36 18.70
C HIS A 171 8.57 -8.86 19.01
N LYS A 172 9.69 -8.29 18.55
CA LYS A 172 9.79 -6.84 18.46
C LYS A 172 8.89 -6.39 17.32
N LYS A 173 7.95 -5.48 17.61
CA LYS A 173 7.34 -4.64 16.58
C LYS A 173 8.48 -3.82 15.97
N ASP A 174 9.06 -4.32 14.88
CA ASP A 174 9.89 -3.48 14.03
C ASP A 174 8.94 -2.49 13.36
N THR A 175 8.75 -1.33 14.01
CA THR A 175 7.92 -0.27 13.45
C THR A 175 8.55 0.16 12.14
N VAL A 176 7.82 -0.08 11.06
CA VAL A 176 8.22 0.19 9.69
C VAL A 176 8.12 1.69 9.39
N GLN A 177 8.79 2.51 10.19
CA GLN A 177 9.04 3.90 9.81
C GLN A 177 10.07 3.99 8.67
N ALA A 178 10.69 2.87 8.27
CA ALA A 178 11.75 2.82 7.26
C ALA A 178 11.44 2.01 5.98
N LEU A 179 10.43 1.11 5.92
CA LEU A 179 10.02 0.43 4.66
C LEU A 179 8.75 1.02 4.01
N LEU A 180 8.19 2.12 4.52
CA LEU A 180 7.29 2.95 3.70
C LEU A 180 8.06 3.92 2.78
N ASN A 181 9.38 3.79 2.72
CA ASN A 181 10.12 4.10 1.50
C ASN A 181 10.28 2.78 0.73
N LEU A 182 9.24 2.36 -0.01
CA LEU A 182 9.51 1.74 -1.32
C LEU A 182 10.34 2.81 -2.02
N ALA A 183 11.68 2.71 -1.94
CA ALA A 183 12.58 3.82 -2.18
C ALA A 183 12.33 4.34 -3.61
N LEU A 184 11.47 5.35 -3.71
CA LEU A 184 11.28 6.11 -4.92
C LEU A 184 12.66 6.68 -5.19
N MET A 185 13.29 6.17 -6.25
CA MET A 185 14.57 6.73 -6.67
C MET A 185 14.31 8.20 -6.96
N PRO A 186 15.01 9.14 -6.30
CA PRO A 186 14.85 10.54 -6.59
C PRO A 186 15.00 10.76 -8.09
N ASN A 187 14.11 11.58 -8.65
CA ASN A 187 14.06 11.91 -10.06
C ASN A 187 13.75 10.74 -11.03
N TYR A 188 13.23 9.62 -10.52
CA TYR A 188 12.83 8.49 -11.35
C TYR A 188 11.88 8.90 -12.48
N LEU A 189 12.18 8.46 -13.70
CA LEU A 189 11.32 8.57 -14.86
C LEU A 189 11.64 7.40 -15.80
N SER A 190 10.63 6.59 -16.12
CA SER A 190 10.72 5.49 -17.08
C SER A 190 9.48 5.43 -17.95
N GLY A 191 9.64 5.14 -19.24
CA GLY A 191 8.56 5.26 -20.23
C GLY A 191 8.19 6.73 -20.46
N LEU A 192 6.88 7.02 -20.52
CA LEU A 192 6.35 8.39 -20.65
C LEU A 192 6.97 9.15 -21.83
N SER A 193 7.17 8.43 -22.95
CA SER A 193 7.56 9.05 -24.21
C SER A 193 6.40 9.85 -24.78
N LEU A 194 6.75 10.91 -25.48
CA LEU A 194 5.89 11.88 -26.10
C LEU A 194 6.01 11.74 -27.62
N SER A 195 4.89 11.85 -28.31
CA SER A 195 4.85 11.93 -29.78
C SER A 195 3.67 12.76 -30.21
N ASN A 196 3.79 13.45 -31.36
CA ASN A 196 2.63 14.00 -32.04
C ASN A 196 1.61 12.89 -32.32
N ASP A 197 0.32 13.18 -32.14
CA ASP A 197 -0.76 12.23 -32.46
C ASP A 197 -1.55 12.67 -33.72
N THR A 198 -2.78 12.19 -33.87
CA THR A 198 -3.61 12.32 -35.07
C THR A 198 -3.74 13.76 -35.57
N ASP A 199 -4.03 14.72 -34.68
CA ASP A 199 -3.82 16.14 -34.98
C ASP A 199 -2.40 16.55 -34.54
N THR A 200 -1.44 16.44 -35.46
CA THR A 200 -0.04 16.73 -35.14
C THR A 200 0.20 18.18 -34.72
N ASP A 201 -0.70 19.10 -35.08
CA ASP A 201 -0.56 20.52 -34.75
C ASP A 201 -0.84 20.78 -33.26
N HIS A 202 -1.65 19.97 -32.58
CA HIS A 202 -2.12 20.26 -31.22
C HIS A 202 -2.12 19.07 -30.25
N ASP A 203 -1.97 17.85 -30.74
CA ASP A 203 -2.14 16.64 -29.94
C ASP A 203 -0.80 15.97 -29.64
N ILE A 204 -0.59 15.68 -28.34
CA ILE A 204 0.54 14.87 -27.88
C ILE A 204 0.01 13.60 -27.22
N LEU A 205 0.41 12.45 -27.77
CA LEU A 205 0.30 11.16 -27.14
C LEU A 205 1.38 11.02 -26.06
N ILE A 206 0.96 10.58 -24.88
CA ILE A 206 1.82 10.28 -23.74
C ILE A 206 1.76 8.78 -23.51
N ALA A 207 2.85 8.08 -23.80
CA ALA A 207 2.93 6.64 -23.62
C ALA A 207 2.88 6.25 -22.13
N THR A 208 2.54 4.98 -21.87
CA THR A 208 2.54 4.42 -20.52
C THR A 208 3.92 4.54 -19.85
N GLY A 209 3.92 4.64 -18.52
CA GLY A 209 5.15 4.66 -17.74
C GLY A 209 4.93 5.26 -16.36
N SER A 210 6.02 5.48 -15.65
CA SER A 210 5.96 5.98 -14.28
C SER A 210 7.08 6.98 -14.00
N ALA A 211 6.79 7.95 -13.14
CA ALA A 211 7.78 8.89 -12.66
C ALA A 211 7.53 9.26 -11.20
N ALA A 212 8.61 9.58 -10.48
CA ALA A 212 8.49 10.23 -9.18
C ALA A 212 7.87 11.62 -9.37
N ASP A 213 6.97 12.02 -8.47
CA ASP A 213 6.44 13.38 -8.43
C ASP A 213 7.55 14.41 -8.13
N SER A 214 7.23 15.69 -8.29
CA SER A 214 8.17 16.81 -8.08
C SER A 214 8.82 16.84 -6.69
N SER A 215 8.16 16.27 -5.67
CA SER A 215 8.68 16.18 -4.30
C SER A 215 9.44 14.87 -4.00
N ASN A 216 9.48 13.93 -4.95
CA ASN A 216 10.04 12.58 -4.80
C ASN A 216 9.36 11.74 -3.71
N ALA A 217 8.09 12.01 -3.42
CA ALA A 217 7.31 11.34 -2.38
C ALA A 217 6.28 10.37 -2.94
N THR A 218 5.92 10.44 -4.22
CA THR A 218 4.87 9.61 -4.83
C THR A 218 5.24 9.17 -6.24
N LEU A 219 4.89 7.93 -6.60
CA LEU A 219 5.08 7.38 -7.94
C LEU A 219 3.82 7.62 -8.79
N LEU A 220 3.91 8.53 -9.75
CA LEU A 220 2.85 8.78 -10.73
C LEU A 220 2.95 7.71 -11.82
N SER A 221 1.99 6.78 -11.88
CA SER A 221 2.01 5.65 -12.84
C SER A 221 0.85 5.73 -13.84
N LEU A 222 1.17 6.12 -15.07
CA LEU A 222 0.22 6.14 -16.18
C LEU A 222 0.14 4.74 -16.82
N SER A 223 -0.94 4.03 -16.52
CA SER A 223 -1.16 2.63 -16.91
C SER A 223 -1.65 2.44 -18.34
N THR A 224 -2.25 3.47 -18.92
CA THR A 224 -2.77 3.51 -20.29
C THR A 224 -2.27 4.79 -20.96
N ALA A 225 -1.81 4.69 -22.22
CA ALA A 225 -1.41 5.87 -22.94
C ALA A 225 -2.60 6.82 -23.12
N ILE A 226 -2.36 8.13 -23.08
CA ILE A 226 -3.40 9.15 -23.27
C ILE A 226 -2.91 10.24 -24.20
N THR A 227 -3.81 10.78 -25.00
CA THR A 227 -3.59 11.94 -25.84
C THR A 227 -4.21 13.19 -25.21
N LYS A 228 -3.43 14.26 -25.14
CA LYS A 228 -3.88 15.57 -24.63
C LYS A 228 -3.74 16.62 -25.72
N ARG A 229 -4.74 17.49 -25.82
CA ARG A 229 -4.83 18.53 -26.88
C ARG A 229 -4.53 19.91 -26.31
N ILE A 230 -3.50 20.58 -26.82
CA ILE A 230 -3.01 21.86 -26.26
C ILE A 230 -3.92 23.05 -26.59
N ASP A 231 -4.76 22.93 -27.62
CA ASP A 231 -5.68 23.96 -28.10
C ASP A 231 -7.05 23.95 -27.38
N ALA A 232 -7.24 23.01 -26.45
CA ALA A 232 -8.46 22.87 -25.65
C ALA A 232 -8.18 22.99 -24.15
N THR A 233 -9.12 23.62 -23.43
CA THR A 233 -9.07 23.73 -21.96
C THR A 233 -8.99 22.35 -21.33
N TRP A 234 -8.15 22.23 -20.30
CA TRP A 234 -7.91 20.95 -19.64
C TRP A 234 -9.20 20.27 -19.15
N ALA A 235 -9.31 18.98 -19.47
CA ALA A 235 -10.31 18.06 -18.93
C ALA A 235 -9.66 16.69 -18.73
N ALA A 236 -10.08 15.95 -17.69
CA ALA A 236 -9.54 14.63 -17.42
C ALA A 236 -9.93 13.60 -18.49
N GLY A 237 -9.02 12.68 -18.81
CA GLY A 237 -9.20 11.59 -19.75
C GLY A 237 -8.36 11.69 -21.02
N ASP A 238 -8.47 10.63 -21.81
CA ASP A 238 -7.90 10.48 -23.15
C ASP A 238 -8.63 11.37 -24.17
N ASP A 239 -7.95 11.74 -25.25
CA ASP A 239 -8.42 12.67 -26.32
C ASP A 239 -9.04 13.99 -25.81
N SER A 240 -8.73 14.36 -24.57
CA SER A 240 -9.33 15.48 -23.87
C SER A 240 -8.42 16.70 -23.92
N GLY A 241 -8.98 17.88 -23.63
CA GLY A 241 -8.18 19.10 -23.57
C GLY A 241 -7.08 18.97 -22.53
N GLY A 242 -5.93 19.56 -22.85
CA GLY A 242 -4.70 19.44 -22.07
C GLY A 242 -4.24 20.74 -21.45
N LEU A 243 -4.70 21.90 -21.91
CA LEU A 243 -4.12 23.18 -21.50
C LEU A 243 -4.67 23.64 -20.15
N PHE A 244 -3.78 23.73 -19.15
CA PHE A 244 -4.15 24.06 -17.77
C PHE A 244 -4.73 25.47 -17.62
N SER A 245 -4.28 26.44 -18.42
CA SER A 245 -4.83 27.79 -18.41
C SER A 245 -4.68 28.53 -19.73
N GLY A 246 -5.63 29.43 -20.01
CA GLY A 246 -5.61 30.29 -21.20
C GLY A 246 -5.94 29.56 -22.50
N SER A 247 -5.32 30.03 -23.58
CA SER A 247 -5.38 29.46 -24.93
C SER A 247 -3.98 29.23 -25.46
N VAL A 248 -3.83 28.31 -26.43
CA VAL A 248 -2.55 28.12 -27.10
C VAL A 248 -2.08 29.43 -27.74
N ALA A 249 -0.80 29.72 -27.63
CA ALA A 249 -0.17 30.96 -28.10
C ALA A 249 0.99 30.65 -29.04
N ASN A 250 1.26 31.57 -29.96
CA ASN A 250 2.32 31.43 -30.97
C ASN A 250 3.70 31.54 -30.30
N ASN A 251 4.71 30.84 -30.85
CA ASN A 251 6.11 30.91 -30.41
C ASN A 251 6.31 30.67 -28.91
N THR A 252 5.49 29.82 -28.30
CA THR A 252 5.37 29.67 -26.84
C THR A 252 5.81 28.28 -26.40
N THR A 253 6.53 28.22 -25.28
CA THR A 253 6.92 26.95 -24.66
C THR A 253 5.79 26.45 -23.77
N TYR A 254 5.47 25.17 -23.91
CA TYR A 254 4.55 24.46 -23.03
C TYR A 254 5.25 23.24 -22.46
N HIS A 255 5.28 23.17 -21.14
CA HIS A 255 5.80 22.04 -20.37
C HIS A 255 4.69 21.03 -20.16
N ILE A 256 5.01 19.75 -20.37
CA ILE A 256 4.06 18.64 -20.26
C ILE A 256 4.24 18.00 -18.90
N PHE A 257 3.14 17.80 -18.19
CA PHE A 257 3.11 17.25 -16.83
C PHE A 257 2.25 15.99 -16.76
N LEU A 258 2.72 14.99 -16.02
CA LEU A 258 1.83 14.05 -15.33
C LEU A 258 1.28 14.72 -14.08
N ILE A 259 0.02 14.41 -13.75
CA ILE A 259 -0.67 14.89 -12.56
C ILE A 259 -1.48 13.76 -11.91
N GLU A 260 -1.62 13.79 -10.59
CA GLU A 260 -2.46 12.83 -9.84
C GLU A 260 -3.65 13.53 -9.20
N LYS A 261 -4.83 12.92 -9.34
CA LYS A 261 -6.06 13.40 -8.75
C LYS A 261 -6.11 13.09 -7.26
N ASP A 262 -6.31 14.10 -6.44
CA ASP A 262 -6.22 14.00 -4.98
C ASP A 262 -7.24 13.04 -4.36
N SER A 263 -8.40 12.88 -5.00
CA SER A 263 -9.53 12.12 -4.42
C SER A 263 -9.47 10.61 -4.62
N ASP A 264 -8.82 10.15 -5.70
CA ASP A 264 -8.85 8.75 -6.12
C ASP A 264 -7.51 8.21 -6.65
N GLY A 265 -6.47 9.06 -6.71
CA GLY A 265 -5.14 8.65 -7.17
C GLY A 265 -5.04 8.38 -8.67
N SER A 266 -6.07 8.68 -9.46
CA SER A 266 -6.00 8.54 -10.92
C SER A 266 -4.98 9.50 -11.53
N ILE A 267 -4.25 9.02 -12.54
CA ILE A 267 -3.20 9.77 -13.23
C ILE A 267 -3.75 10.35 -14.53
N ASP A 268 -3.45 11.63 -14.78
CA ASP A 268 -3.75 12.35 -16.01
C ASP A 268 -2.52 13.18 -16.43
N ALA A 269 -2.67 13.99 -17.47
CA ALA A 269 -1.62 14.88 -17.95
C ALA A 269 -2.17 16.20 -18.52
N GLY A 270 -1.26 17.13 -18.77
CA GLY A 270 -1.57 18.35 -19.50
C GLY A 270 -0.37 19.27 -19.69
N PHE A 271 -0.66 20.48 -20.15
CA PHE A 271 0.30 21.48 -20.58
C PHE A 271 0.20 22.72 -19.69
N ASP A 272 1.36 23.26 -19.30
CA ASP A 272 1.47 24.56 -18.65
C ASP A 272 2.60 25.38 -19.27
N THR A 273 2.46 26.70 -19.28
CA THR A 273 3.58 27.61 -19.59
C THR A 273 4.54 27.75 -18.41
N SER A 274 4.10 27.39 -17.20
CA SER A 274 4.96 27.33 -16.02
C SER A 274 5.80 26.05 -15.99
N LEU A 275 7.09 26.20 -15.68
CA LEU A 275 8.01 25.06 -15.51
C LEU A 275 7.66 24.19 -14.29
N THR A 276 6.89 24.73 -13.34
CA THR A 276 6.54 24.07 -12.07
C THR A 276 5.02 23.87 -11.92
N ALA A 277 4.30 23.72 -13.04
CA ALA A 277 2.85 23.49 -13.08
C ALA A 277 2.04 24.48 -12.21
N ALA A 278 2.37 25.77 -12.25
CA ALA A 278 1.73 26.79 -11.41
C ALA A 278 0.22 26.92 -11.64
N ASN A 279 -0.28 26.47 -12.79
CA ASN A 279 -1.69 26.52 -13.18
C ASN A 279 -2.38 25.15 -13.10
N ILE A 280 -1.78 24.15 -12.44
CA ILE A 280 -2.34 22.80 -12.31
C ILE A 280 -3.84 22.84 -11.93
N PRO A 281 -4.70 22.00 -12.57
CA PRO A 281 -6.14 22.00 -12.31
C PRO A 281 -6.49 21.72 -10.84
N ALA A 282 -7.58 22.32 -10.36
CA ALA A 282 -8.06 22.10 -9.00
C ALA A 282 -8.38 20.61 -8.75
N GLY A 283 -7.99 20.09 -7.58
CA GLY A 283 -8.11 18.67 -7.23
C GLY A 283 -6.93 17.80 -7.71
N TYR A 284 -5.85 18.44 -8.17
CA TYR A 284 -4.58 17.80 -8.49
C TYR A 284 -3.45 18.58 -7.80
N THR A 285 -2.69 17.91 -6.93
CA THR A 285 -1.57 18.55 -6.23
C THR A 285 -0.21 17.98 -6.58
N LYS A 286 -0.14 16.69 -6.95
CA LYS A 286 1.11 16.03 -7.30
C LYS A 286 1.32 16.09 -8.81
N TYR A 287 2.53 16.43 -9.22
CA TYR A 287 2.88 16.56 -10.63
C TYR A 287 4.33 16.21 -10.91
N ARG A 288 4.64 15.89 -12.18
CA ARG A 288 6.00 15.71 -12.68
C ARG A 288 6.11 16.22 -14.11
N ARG A 289 7.09 17.07 -14.41
CA ARG A 289 7.39 17.45 -15.79
C ARG A 289 8.01 16.27 -16.53
N ILE A 290 7.43 15.90 -17.67
CA ILE A 290 7.86 14.76 -18.50
C ILE A 290 8.35 15.17 -19.90
N GLY A 291 8.34 16.46 -20.20
CA GLY A 291 8.85 17.02 -21.44
C GLY A 291 8.40 18.46 -21.64
N SER A 292 8.74 19.03 -22.78
CA SER A 292 8.24 20.34 -23.22
C SER A 292 8.09 20.31 -24.73
N VAL A 293 7.21 21.15 -25.26
CA VAL A 293 7.06 21.42 -26.69
C VAL A 293 7.13 22.93 -26.93
N LEU A 294 7.49 23.31 -28.15
CA LEU A 294 7.49 24.70 -28.61
C LEU A 294 6.45 24.82 -29.73
N THR A 295 5.60 25.84 -29.66
CA THR A 295 4.70 26.18 -30.76
C THR A 295 5.35 27.14 -31.74
N ASP A 296 4.92 27.11 -33.00
CA ASP A 296 5.42 27.95 -34.07
C ASP A 296 4.67 29.30 -34.18
N GLY A 297 4.91 30.03 -35.27
CA GLY A 297 4.27 31.31 -35.55
C GLY A 297 2.75 31.24 -35.75
N SER A 298 2.17 30.05 -35.91
CA SER A 298 0.74 29.77 -36.08
C SER A 298 0.11 29.09 -34.85
N ALA A 299 0.87 28.93 -33.76
CA ALA A 299 0.50 28.18 -32.56
C ALA A 299 0.44 26.66 -32.73
N ASN A 300 0.97 26.11 -33.82
CA ASN A 300 1.09 24.67 -34.03
C ASN A 300 2.32 24.14 -33.28
N ILE A 301 2.24 22.95 -32.71
CA ILE A 301 3.39 22.27 -32.13
C ILE A 301 4.42 22.00 -33.23
N ILE A 302 5.70 22.30 -32.95
CA ILE A 302 6.77 21.90 -33.85
C ILE A 302 6.98 20.38 -33.71
N ASN A 303 6.61 19.64 -34.75
CA ASN A 303 6.64 18.17 -34.75
C ASN A 303 8.03 17.60 -34.49
N PHE A 304 8.07 16.47 -33.78
CA PHE A 304 9.30 15.84 -33.34
C PHE A 304 9.19 14.32 -33.24
N VAL A 305 10.36 13.68 -33.30
CA VAL A 305 10.58 12.29 -32.89
C VAL A 305 11.37 12.28 -31.59
N GLN A 306 10.90 11.53 -30.60
CA GLN A 306 11.61 11.36 -29.34
C GLN A 306 12.38 10.03 -29.27
N HIS A 307 13.65 10.10 -28.87
CA HIS A 307 14.48 8.96 -28.51
C HIS A 307 15.03 9.13 -27.10
N GLY A 308 14.38 8.54 -26.10
CA GLY A 308 14.80 8.73 -24.71
C GLY A 308 14.70 10.21 -24.31
N ASP A 309 15.82 10.88 -24.13
CA ASP A 309 15.90 12.31 -23.75
C ASP A 309 16.10 13.25 -24.95
N ASP A 310 16.25 12.69 -26.16
CA ASP A 310 16.45 13.46 -27.39
C ASP A 310 15.12 13.72 -28.09
N PHE A 311 14.86 14.98 -28.40
CA PHE A 311 13.70 15.48 -29.16
C PHE A 311 14.22 16.05 -30.48
N ILE A 312 14.02 15.31 -31.58
CA ILE A 312 14.54 15.67 -32.90
C ILE A 312 13.39 16.19 -33.75
N TYR A 313 13.50 17.39 -34.30
CA TYR A 313 12.45 17.98 -35.12
C TYR A 313 12.35 17.31 -36.49
N ASP A 314 11.12 17.09 -36.95
CA ASP A 314 10.85 16.57 -38.30
C ASP A 314 11.33 17.55 -39.37
N THR A 315 11.13 18.84 -39.11
CA THR A 315 11.59 19.94 -39.96
C THR A 315 12.52 20.84 -39.17
N PRO A 316 13.85 20.72 -39.35
CA PRO A 316 14.81 21.63 -38.74
C PRO A 316 14.57 23.10 -39.09
N ILE A 317 14.87 23.98 -38.13
CA ILE A 317 14.52 25.41 -38.20
C ILE A 317 15.77 26.26 -38.35
N LEU A 318 15.81 27.13 -39.37
CA LEU A 318 16.92 28.06 -39.59
C LEU A 318 16.79 29.30 -38.69
N ASP A 319 17.44 29.27 -37.54
CA ASP A 319 17.35 30.32 -36.50
C ASP A 319 18.31 31.49 -36.72
N VAL A 320 19.49 31.23 -37.29
CA VAL A 320 20.45 32.28 -37.66
C VAL A 320 20.66 32.23 -39.16
N ASN A 321 20.48 33.38 -39.81
CA ASN A 321 20.72 33.57 -41.23
C ASN A 321 21.30 34.97 -41.47
N ASN A 322 22.46 35.23 -40.86
CA ASN A 322 23.05 36.56 -40.83
C ASN A 322 24.04 36.70 -41.99
N SER A 323 23.76 37.60 -42.93
CA SER A 323 24.57 37.79 -44.14
C SER A 323 25.97 38.38 -43.90
N SER A 324 26.26 38.89 -42.69
CA SER A 324 27.59 39.34 -42.29
C SER A 324 27.68 39.50 -40.77
N THR A 325 28.44 38.63 -40.09
CA THR A 325 28.74 38.72 -38.66
C THR A 325 30.22 39.05 -38.48
N GLY A 326 30.55 40.12 -37.76
CA GLY A 326 31.94 40.48 -37.45
C GLY A 326 32.56 39.59 -36.36
N THR A 327 33.78 39.91 -35.92
CA THR A 327 34.55 39.08 -34.99
C THR A 327 34.10 39.14 -33.53
N SER A 328 33.16 40.02 -33.20
CA SER A 328 32.57 40.17 -31.87
C SER A 328 31.66 38.99 -31.51
N ALA A 329 31.43 38.78 -30.21
CA ALA A 329 30.41 37.86 -29.74
C ALA A 329 29.03 38.27 -30.23
N ASN A 330 28.31 37.30 -30.80
CA ASN A 330 26.91 37.42 -31.14
C ASN A 330 26.11 36.35 -30.38
N THR A 331 24.84 36.65 -30.13
CA THR A 331 23.90 35.74 -29.47
C THR A 331 22.92 35.22 -30.49
N GLY A 332 22.89 33.90 -30.68
CA GLY A 332 21.82 33.20 -31.39
C GLY A 332 20.71 32.78 -30.43
N THR A 333 19.49 32.63 -30.95
CA THR A 333 18.34 32.12 -30.19
C THR A 333 17.84 30.89 -30.93
N ALA A 334 17.98 29.69 -30.34
CA ALA A 334 17.55 28.45 -30.98
C ALA A 334 16.04 28.25 -30.80
N SER A 335 15.35 27.67 -31.78
CA SER A 335 13.93 27.32 -31.68
C SER A 335 13.72 26.07 -30.84
N ILE A 336 13.98 26.16 -29.53
CA ILE A 336 13.79 25.11 -28.52
C ILE A 336 13.00 25.66 -27.31
N PRO A 337 12.50 24.81 -26.41
CA PRO A 337 11.80 25.25 -25.19
C PRO A 337 12.64 26.21 -24.31
N THR A 338 11.98 27.22 -23.73
CA THR A 338 12.58 28.15 -22.76
C THR A 338 12.42 27.67 -21.31
N GLY A 339 13.10 28.34 -20.37
CA GLY A 339 13.04 28.04 -18.93
C GLY A 339 14.04 26.98 -18.47
N LEU A 340 14.75 26.34 -19.41
CA LEU A 340 15.65 25.21 -19.18
C LEU A 340 16.99 25.44 -19.89
N ASN A 341 18.07 24.93 -19.30
CA ASN A 341 19.32 24.74 -20.02
C ASN A 341 19.21 23.41 -20.79
N LEU A 342 19.09 23.49 -22.12
CA LEU A 342 18.95 22.32 -22.99
C LEU A 342 20.17 22.21 -23.90
N LYS A 343 20.53 21.00 -24.30
CA LYS A 343 21.57 20.81 -25.30
C LYS A 343 20.92 20.89 -26.67
N ILE A 344 21.31 21.87 -27.47
CA ILE A 344 20.84 22.10 -28.83
C ILE A 344 21.60 21.17 -29.77
N TYR A 345 20.88 20.44 -30.62
CA TYR A 345 21.44 19.78 -31.80
C TYR A 345 21.32 20.70 -33.01
N TYR A 346 22.40 20.91 -33.75
CA TYR A 346 22.40 21.89 -34.83
C TYR A 346 23.20 21.46 -36.06
N ASN A 347 22.84 22.04 -37.19
CA ASN A 347 23.71 22.22 -38.34
C ASN A 347 24.16 23.68 -38.41
N ALA A 348 25.45 23.90 -38.58
CA ALA A 348 26.01 25.22 -38.80
C ALA A 348 26.74 25.27 -40.14
N LEU A 349 26.68 26.43 -40.79
CA LEU A 349 27.39 26.71 -42.03
C LEU A 349 28.09 28.06 -41.93
N VAL A 350 29.31 28.13 -42.44
CA VAL A 350 30.03 29.37 -42.71
C VAL A 350 30.22 29.53 -44.22
N ALA A 351 29.78 30.66 -44.78
CA ALA A 351 29.66 30.79 -46.23
C ALA A 351 30.98 31.12 -46.94
N ASP A 352 31.88 31.88 -46.31
CA ASP A 352 33.05 32.41 -47.00
C ASP A 352 34.30 31.55 -46.85
N ASN A 353 35.09 31.46 -47.92
CA ASN A 353 36.33 30.69 -47.95
C ASN A 353 37.35 31.23 -46.94
N GLY A 354 38.02 30.33 -46.22
CA GLY A 354 39.03 30.69 -45.21
C GLY A 354 38.46 31.33 -43.93
N THR A 355 37.12 31.40 -43.80
CA THR A 355 36.45 31.90 -42.60
C THR A 355 35.93 30.73 -41.75
N TYR A 356 35.83 30.94 -40.45
CA TYR A 356 35.43 29.91 -39.50
C TYR A 356 34.72 30.53 -38.30
N SER A 357 33.92 29.73 -37.60
CA SER A 357 33.13 30.16 -36.45
C SER A 357 33.33 29.24 -35.25
N TYR A 358 33.31 29.82 -34.06
CA TYR A 358 33.23 29.11 -32.80
C TYR A 358 31.86 29.32 -32.17
N ILE A 359 31.18 28.22 -31.86
CA ILE A 359 29.85 28.16 -31.26
C ILE A 359 30.01 27.63 -29.84
N SER A 360 29.45 28.32 -28.85
CA SER A 360 29.63 28.02 -27.43
C SER A 360 28.40 28.38 -26.60
N SER A 361 28.27 27.80 -25.40
CA SER A 361 27.26 28.26 -24.44
C SER A 361 27.60 29.67 -23.94
N LEU A 362 26.57 30.46 -23.62
CA LEU A 362 26.77 31.75 -22.95
C LEU A 362 27.39 31.59 -21.55
N ASP A 363 27.21 30.42 -20.92
CA ASP A 363 27.71 30.10 -19.58
C ASP A 363 29.23 29.90 -19.57
N ASN A 364 29.82 29.61 -20.71
CA ASN A 364 31.26 29.49 -20.84
C ASN A 364 31.90 30.87 -21.09
N THR A 365 33.17 30.99 -20.70
CA THR A 365 34.00 32.15 -21.03
C THR A 365 33.94 32.45 -22.53
N ASP A 366 33.74 33.73 -22.86
CA ASP A 366 33.76 34.21 -24.23
C ASP A 366 35.18 34.13 -24.80
N LEU A 367 35.38 33.30 -25.82
CA LEU A 367 36.65 33.08 -26.49
C LEU A 367 36.49 33.28 -28.00
N ALA A 368 37.50 33.89 -28.63
CA ALA A 368 37.52 34.08 -30.08
C ALA A 368 37.73 32.75 -30.82
N ALA A 369 37.14 32.62 -32.01
CA ALA A 369 37.40 31.50 -32.89
C ALA A 369 38.87 31.48 -33.35
N SER A 370 39.47 30.30 -33.44
CA SER A 370 40.87 30.14 -33.86
C SER A 370 41.04 28.90 -34.73
N SER A 371 42.08 28.85 -35.55
CA SER A 371 42.48 27.67 -36.34
C SER A 371 43.78 27.04 -35.85
N THR A 372 44.47 27.68 -34.89
CA THR A 372 45.80 27.27 -34.43
C THR A 372 45.92 27.17 -32.92
N ALA A 373 44.98 27.73 -32.17
CA ALA A 373 44.97 27.76 -30.71
C ALA A 373 43.58 27.41 -30.17
N ALA A 374 43.51 26.99 -28.91
CA ALA A 374 42.22 26.77 -28.24
C ALA A 374 41.34 28.05 -28.29
N PRO A 375 40.02 27.92 -28.47
CA PRO A 375 39.24 26.67 -28.46
C PRO A 375 39.12 25.97 -29.83
N LEU A 376 39.86 26.43 -30.85
CA LEU A 376 39.65 26.09 -32.26
C LEU A 376 38.28 26.58 -32.79
N SER A 377 37.90 26.17 -34.00
CA SER A 377 36.62 26.48 -34.63
C SER A 377 35.65 25.30 -34.55
N SER A 378 34.36 25.60 -34.39
CA SER A 378 33.28 24.60 -34.46
C SER A 378 32.92 24.25 -35.90
N VAL A 379 33.00 25.23 -36.82
CA VAL A 379 32.68 25.05 -38.25
C VAL A 379 33.58 25.95 -39.10
N GLY A 380 33.94 25.46 -40.29
CA GLY A 380 34.87 26.12 -41.21
C GLY A 380 36.30 25.59 -41.08
N SER A 381 36.92 25.24 -42.20
CA SER A 381 38.10 25.91 -42.76
C SER A 381 38.62 25.13 -43.97
N GLY A 382 38.55 25.75 -45.17
CA GLY A 382 39.14 25.23 -46.41
C GLY A 382 38.32 25.49 -47.68
N SER A 383 37.01 25.71 -47.58
CA SER A 383 36.12 26.05 -48.71
C SER A 383 34.91 26.86 -48.27
N ALA A 384 34.28 27.55 -49.22
CA ALA A 384 33.01 28.23 -49.01
C ALA A 384 31.89 27.24 -48.68
N ASN A 385 30.93 27.66 -47.86
CA ASN A 385 29.78 26.85 -47.41
C ASN A 385 30.19 25.57 -46.67
N ASP A 386 31.23 25.64 -45.82
CA ASP A 386 31.60 24.52 -44.97
C ASP A 386 30.51 24.30 -43.91
N THR A 387 30.07 23.05 -43.76
CA THR A 387 28.97 22.65 -42.89
C THR A 387 29.43 21.68 -41.82
N LYS A 388 28.96 21.86 -40.60
CA LYS A 388 29.13 20.89 -39.52
C LYS A 388 27.84 20.69 -38.77
N GLN A 389 27.59 19.43 -38.39
CA GLN A 389 26.62 19.10 -37.36
C GLN A 389 27.34 19.15 -36.01
N GLY A 390 26.68 19.66 -34.98
CA GLY A 390 27.26 19.77 -33.65
C GLY A 390 26.22 19.94 -32.55
N GLU A 391 26.71 20.10 -31.33
CA GLU A 391 25.90 20.32 -30.14
C GLU A 391 26.42 21.50 -29.30
N VAL A 392 25.52 22.21 -28.64
CA VAL A 392 25.85 23.33 -27.74
C VAL A 392 24.77 23.48 -26.67
N TRP A 393 25.15 23.76 -25.42
CA TRP A 393 24.20 24.06 -24.36
C TRP A 393 23.62 25.47 -24.51
N SER A 394 22.31 25.60 -24.33
CA SER A 394 21.62 26.88 -24.21
C SER A 394 21.63 27.41 -22.79
N ASN A 395 21.44 28.71 -22.63
CA ASN A 395 20.92 29.26 -21.38
C ASN A 395 19.39 29.03 -21.27
N THR A 396 18.78 29.45 -20.16
CA THR A 396 17.32 29.34 -19.92
C THR A 396 16.46 30.19 -20.87
N SER A 397 17.07 31.16 -21.56
CA SER A 397 16.44 31.96 -22.61
C SER A 397 16.69 31.39 -24.00
N ARG A 398 16.98 30.08 -24.12
CA ARG A 398 17.26 29.34 -25.38
C ARG A 398 18.37 29.94 -26.26
N GLN A 399 19.33 30.64 -25.64
CA GLN A 399 20.40 31.34 -26.35
C GLN A 399 21.73 30.57 -26.33
N PHE A 400 22.50 30.74 -27.39
CA PHE A 400 23.89 30.30 -27.54
C PHE A 400 24.76 31.45 -28.10
N ARG A 401 26.08 31.35 -27.96
CA ARG A 401 27.04 32.33 -28.48
C ARG A 401 27.68 31.80 -29.76
N TYR A 402 27.88 32.69 -30.73
CA TYR A 402 28.74 32.40 -31.87
C TYR A 402 29.68 33.57 -32.19
N ARG A 403 30.88 33.23 -32.69
CA ARG A 403 31.93 34.18 -33.08
C ARG A 403 32.60 33.74 -34.36
N THR A 404 32.66 34.62 -35.35
CA THR A 404 33.37 34.36 -36.60
C THR A 404 34.78 34.94 -36.58
N SER A 405 35.67 34.39 -37.39
CA SER A 405 37.06 34.86 -37.52
C SER A 405 37.21 36.14 -38.33
N SER A 406 36.21 36.46 -39.14
CA SER A 406 36.09 37.70 -39.92
C SER A 406 34.61 37.98 -40.21
N SER A 407 34.32 39.07 -40.92
CA SER A 407 33.01 39.26 -41.55
C SER A 407 32.72 38.08 -42.47
N THR A 408 31.65 37.33 -42.19
CA THR A 408 31.18 36.19 -43.00
C THR A 408 29.71 35.94 -42.72
N THR A 409 29.05 35.13 -43.55
CA THR A 409 27.69 34.65 -43.27
C THR A 409 27.77 33.40 -42.39
N LEU A 410 27.11 33.46 -41.22
CA LEU A 410 26.82 32.28 -40.41
C LEU A 410 25.35 31.88 -40.59
N ARG A 411 25.13 30.59 -40.85
CA ARG A 411 23.81 29.96 -40.74
C ARG A 411 23.82 28.93 -39.62
N PHE A 412 22.73 28.87 -38.89
CA PHE A 412 22.52 27.90 -37.81
C PHE A 412 21.10 27.38 -37.90
N ALA A 413 20.96 26.07 -38.12
CA ALA A 413 19.69 25.39 -38.13
C ALA A 413 19.59 24.46 -36.91
N THR A 414 18.55 24.65 -36.10
CA THR A 414 18.23 23.78 -34.96
C THR A 414 17.59 22.50 -35.49
N LEU A 415 18.19 21.37 -35.14
CA LEU A 415 17.71 20.03 -35.46
C LEU A 415 16.82 19.45 -34.36
N GLY A 416 16.95 19.96 -33.13
CA GLY A 416 16.28 19.42 -31.95
C GLY A 416 17.03 19.75 -30.67
N TYR A 417 16.67 19.09 -29.58
CA TYR A 417 17.28 19.29 -28.27
C TYR A 417 17.30 18.01 -27.44
N MET A 418 18.24 17.92 -26.52
CA MET A 418 18.19 16.97 -25.41
C MET A 418 17.59 17.64 -24.18
N ASP A 419 16.61 16.97 -23.56
CA ASP A 419 16.00 17.33 -22.30
C ASP A 419 16.08 16.16 -21.32
N LEU A 420 16.89 16.31 -20.26
CA LEU A 420 17.05 15.30 -19.22
C LEU A 420 15.78 15.11 -18.36
N ARG A 421 14.82 16.04 -18.45
CA ARG A 421 13.53 16.00 -17.72
C ARG A 421 13.69 15.90 -16.21
N GLY A 422 14.83 16.40 -15.72
CA GLY A 422 15.20 16.36 -14.31
C GLY A 422 15.46 14.95 -13.81
N LYS A 423 15.97 14.02 -14.64
CA LYS A 423 16.58 12.75 -14.25
C LYS A 423 17.99 12.92 -13.68
#